data_AF-A0A1T2Y7U2-F1
#
_entry.id   AF-A0A1T2Y7U2-F1
#
_cell.length_a   1.000
_cell.length_b   1.000
_cell.length_c   1.000
_cell.angle_alpha   90.00
_cell.angle_beta   90.00
_cell.angle_gamma   90.00
#
_symmetry.space_group_name_H-M   'P 1'
#
loop_
_entity.id
_entity.type
_entity.pdbx_description
1 polymer ?
#
loop_
_entity_poly.entity_id
_entity_poly.type
_entity_poly.pdbx_seq_one_letter_code
_entity_poly.pdbx_strand_id
1 'polypeptide(L)'
;MKKTTFVLSALFAGLSHAALAANLCQPTASNPANQAFMAAAQRHLADQPNPLAHLHTEGTLPHHGIREQSIAAEKDWPVMRQAALAWRLSGDPRYLKQVDNYLAAWADVYQPDFNPIDETNLDMLINAYALTADHLRLETRDASRRLISNLGNGYIARIEQFHGPRKGTQTNNWQSHRVKLVTVAAAALGDKAMLEQAHQLFKQQIADNVLPDGSVTDFQDRDALHYVVYDLEPLVQAALAAKPYGGDWLNLKTNGASLAAALDWLVPYANGQRSHQEFVHTHVQFDKDRAGVGEAGYSGTWQPKSSATLFWLAAQLDTRYLPVAKQLAEHPADWISACYLK
;
A
#
# COMPACT_ATOMS: atom_id res chain seq x y z
N MET A 1 -32.08 -32.54 47.15
CA MET A 1 -30.76 -33.00 46.64
C MET A 1 -31.00 -33.54 45.24
N LYS A 2 -30.46 -33.08 44.11
CA LYS A 2 -29.42 -32.10 43.73
C LYS A 2 -29.98 -31.38 42.48
N LYS A 3 -29.89 -30.06 42.39
CA LYS A 3 -30.17 -29.32 41.14
C LYS A 3 -28.91 -29.38 40.28
N THR A 4 -29.00 -30.02 39.12
CA THR A 4 -27.92 -30.10 38.15
C THR A 4 -27.98 -28.86 37.27
N THR A 5 -27.14 -27.88 37.57
CA THR A 5 -26.99 -26.68 36.74
C THR A 5 -26.12 -27.04 35.55
N PHE A 6 -26.70 -27.08 34.35
CA PHE A 6 -25.94 -27.11 33.10
C PHE A 6 -25.31 -25.73 32.89
N VAL A 7 -24.00 -25.63 33.03
CA VAL A 7 -23.23 -24.46 32.58
C VAL A 7 -23.01 -24.64 31.09
N LEU A 8 -23.71 -23.82 30.29
CA LEU A 8 -23.45 -23.69 28.86
C LEU A 8 -22.16 -22.87 28.72
N SER A 9 -21.04 -23.53 28.49
CA SER A 9 -19.80 -22.85 28.11
C SER A 9 -19.99 -22.27 26.70
N ALA A 10 -20.26 -20.96 26.62
CA ALA A 10 -20.21 -20.24 25.36
C ALA A 10 -18.75 -20.24 24.86
N LEU A 11 -18.46 -21.09 23.90
CA LEU A 11 -17.26 -21.00 23.07
C LEU A 11 -17.38 -19.73 22.23
N PHE A 12 -16.90 -18.61 22.77
CA PHE A 12 -16.52 -17.48 21.93
C PHE A 12 -15.32 -17.95 21.11
N ALA A 13 -15.56 -18.39 19.87
CA ALA A 13 -14.52 -18.46 18.86
C ALA A 13 -14.07 -17.02 18.59
N GLY A 14 -13.10 -16.55 19.39
CA GLY A 14 -12.32 -15.39 19.05
C GLY A 14 -11.59 -15.73 17.76
N LEU A 15 -12.11 -15.24 16.63
CA LEU A 15 -11.36 -15.21 15.38
C LEU A 15 -9.99 -14.61 15.73
N SER A 16 -8.91 -15.33 15.41
CA SER A 16 -7.56 -14.77 15.51
C SER A 16 -7.55 -13.44 14.76
N HIS A 17 -6.79 -12.45 15.22
CA HIS A 17 -6.75 -11.14 14.56
C HIS A 17 -6.28 -11.23 13.09
N ALA A 18 -5.49 -12.26 12.75
CA ALA A 18 -5.13 -12.64 11.38
C ALA A 18 -6.35 -13.06 10.51
N ALA A 19 -7.40 -13.62 11.12
CA ALA A 19 -8.62 -14.02 10.43
C ALA A 19 -9.43 -12.82 9.89
N LEU A 20 -9.27 -11.60 10.45
CA LEU A 20 -9.90 -10.39 9.93
C LEU A 20 -9.23 -9.89 8.63
N ALA A 21 -7.90 -9.89 8.57
CA ALA A 21 -7.16 -9.57 7.35
C ALA A 21 -7.38 -10.65 6.26
N ALA A 22 -7.44 -11.92 6.65
CA ALA A 22 -7.77 -13.02 5.75
C ALA A 22 -9.21 -12.96 5.21
N ASN A 23 -10.14 -12.28 5.88
CA ASN A 23 -11.54 -12.12 5.43
C ASN A 23 -11.72 -11.06 4.34
N LEU A 24 -10.76 -10.16 4.14
CA LEU A 24 -10.82 -9.13 3.08
C LEU A 24 -10.50 -9.65 1.68
N CYS A 25 -9.61 -10.64 1.61
CA CYS A 25 -9.18 -11.26 0.37
C CYS A 25 -9.59 -12.74 0.41
N GLN A 26 -10.74 -13.04 -0.17
CA GLN A 26 -11.24 -14.39 -0.36
C GLN A 26 -11.21 -14.70 -1.86
N PRO A 27 -10.01 -14.91 -2.42
CA PRO A 27 -9.86 -15.09 -3.85
C PRO A 27 -10.55 -16.41 -4.25
N THR A 28 -11.48 -16.35 -5.21
CA THR A 28 -12.25 -17.53 -5.63
C THR A 28 -11.67 -18.10 -6.92
N ALA A 29 -11.41 -19.41 -6.97
CA ALA A 29 -10.80 -20.08 -8.12
C ALA A 29 -11.60 -19.95 -9.45
N SER A 30 -12.88 -19.56 -9.40
CA SER A 30 -13.77 -19.45 -10.56
C SER A 30 -13.54 -18.22 -11.45
N ASN A 31 -12.66 -17.29 -11.09
CA ASN A 31 -12.35 -16.12 -11.93
C ASN A 31 -11.35 -16.52 -13.06
N PRO A 32 -11.69 -16.34 -14.36
CA PRO A 32 -10.78 -16.64 -15.47
C PRO A 32 -9.43 -15.91 -15.39
N ALA A 33 -9.39 -14.72 -14.78
CA ALA A 33 -8.15 -13.98 -14.53
C ALA A 33 -7.16 -14.76 -13.65
N ASN A 34 -7.64 -15.73 -12.85
CA ASN A 34 -6.78 -16.52 -11.99
C ASN A 34 -5.87 -17.47 -12.76
N GLN A 35 -6.23 -17.92 -13.97
CA GLN A 35 -5.34 -18.83 -14.72
C GLN A 35 -4.05 -18.13 -15.13
N ALA A 36 -4.15 -16.93 -15.70
CA ALA A 36 -2.99 -16.11 -16.05
C ALA A 36 -2.18 -15.74 -14.79
N PHE A 37 -2.87 -15.38 -13.71
CA PHE A 37 -2.23 -15.10 -12.42
C PHE A 37 -1.45 -16.29 -11.86
N MET A 38 -2.05 -17.49 -11.85
CA MET A 38 -1.39 -18.72 -11.38
C MET A 38 -0.20 -19.10 -12.27
N ALA A 39 -0.33 -18.94 -13.59
CA ALA A 39 0.79 -19.14 -14.50
C ALA A 39 1.95 -18.16 -14.24
N ALA A 40 1.64 -16.90 -13.94
CA ALA A 40 2.64 -15.92 -13.53
C ALA A 40 3.33 -16.32 -12.22
N ALA A 41 2.57 -16.70 -11.19
CA ALA A 41 3.10 -17.15 -9.90
C ALA A 41 4.00 -18.40 -10.05
N GLN A 42 3.59 -19.36 -10.89
CA GLN A 42 4.35 -20.58 -11.14
C GLN A 42 5.76 -20.31 -11.70
N ARG A 43 5.96 -19.22 -12.46
CA ARG A 43 7.28 -18.86 -13.01
C ARG A 43 8.30 -18.48 -11.93
N HIS A 44 7.84 -18.03 -10.77
CA HIS A 44 8.68 -17.56 -9.68
C HIS A 44 8.97 -18.63 -8.62
N LEU A 45 8.37 -19.83 -8.68
CA LEU A 45 8.51 -20.84 -7.62
C LEU A 45 9.95 -21.32 -7.37
N ALA A 46 10.84 -21.15 -8.35
CA ALA A 46 12.25 -21.52 -8.24
C ALA A 46 13.15 -20.35 -7.77
N ASP A 47 12.63 -19.13 -7.78
CA ASP A 47 13.38 -17.93 -7.39
C ASP A 47 13.77 -18.01 -5.91
N GLN A 48 14.91 -17.41 -5.58
CA GLN A 48 15.43 -17.31 -4.21
C GLN A 48 15.31 -15.87 -3.73
N PRO A 49 15.02 -15.64 -2.43
CA PRO A 49 15.01 -14.29 -1.89
C PRO A 49 16.39 -13.66 -1.91
N ASN A 50 16.44 -12.35 -2.13
CA ASN A 50 17.65 -11.54 -2.18
C ASN A 50 17.50 -10.28 -1.30
N PRO A 51 17.38 -10.44 0.03
CA PRO A 51 17.18 -9.31 0.92
C PRO A 51 18.45 -8.46 1.01
N LEU A 52 18.25 -7.16 1.21
CA LEU A 52 19.29 -6.21 1.60
C LEU A 52 19.00 -5.68 2.99
N ALA A 53 20.04 -5.33 3.74
CA ALA A 53 19.87 -4.75 5.08
C ALA A 53 19.26 -3.35 5.03
N HIS A 54 19.64 -2.58 4.00
CA HIS A 54 19.20 -1.21 3.75
C HIS A 54 18.86 -1.07 2.27
N LEU A 55 17.90 -0.19 1.96
CA LEU A 55 17.46 0.11 0.60
C LEU A 55 17.55 1.62 0.37
N HIS A 56 17.92 2.01 -0.84
CA HIS A 56 17.93 3.43 -1.20
C HIS A 56 17.75 3.64 -2.71
N THR A 57 16.64 4.24 -3.08
CA THR A 57 16.28 4.66 -4.44
C THR A 57 15.79 6.11 -4.47
N GLU A 58 15.19 6.59 -3.38
CA GLU A 58 14.73 7.96 -3.20
C GLU A 58 15.86 8.96 -3.47
N GLY A 59 15.58 9.99 -4.26
CA GLY A 59 16.56 11.06 -4.54
C GLY A 59 17.78 10.61 -5.36
N THR A 60 17.82 9.38 -5.87
CA THR A 60 18.96 8.86 -6.64
C THR A 60 18.71 8.87 -8.15
N LEU A 61 19.72 9.29 -8.91
CA LEU A 61 19.76 9.12 -10.36
C LEU A 61 20.21 7.69 -10.72
N PRO A 62 19.95 7.20 -11.95
CA PRO A 62 20.47 5.93 -12.42
C PRO A 62 21.99 5.79 -12.20
N HIS A 63 22.41 4.62 -11.74
CA HIS A 63 23.81 4.24 -11.46
C HIS A 63 24.47 4.96 -10.27
N HIS A 64 23.69 5.57 -9.37
CA HIS A 64 24.19 6.18 -8.14
C HIS A 64 23.91 5.34 -6.89
N GLY A 65 24.89 5.27 -5.99
CA GLY A 65 24.74 4.62 -4.69
C GLY A 65 24.42 3.13 -4.82
N ILE A 66 23.39 2.70 -4.09
CA ILE A 66 22.90 1.31 -4.11
C ILE A 66 21.56 1.16 -4.85
N ARG A 67 21.22 2.09 -5.74
CA ARG A 67 19.91 2.17 -6.39
C ARG A 67 19.56 0.89 -7.15
N GLU A 68 20.45 0.40 -8.00
CA GLU A 68 20.19 -0.79 -8.80
C GLU A 68 20.11 -2.06 -7.95
N GLN A 69 20.92 -2.16 -6.90
CA GLN A 69 20.84 -3.26 -5.93
C GLN A 69 19.51 -3.23 -5.19
N SER A 70 19.06 -2.04 -4.78
CA SER A 70 17.77 -1.84 -4.11
C SER A 70 16.62 -2.24 -5.02
N ILE A 71 16.57 -1.72 -6.25
CA ILE A 71 15.57 -2.08 -7.26
C ILE A 71 15.57 -3.59 -7.55
N ALA A 72 16.75 -4.24 -7.55
CA ALA A 72 16.85 -5.68 -7.75
C ALA A 72 16.27 -6.47 -6.55
N ALA A 73 16.57 -6.05 -5.32
CA ALA A 73 16.06 -6.67 -4.10
C ALA A 73 14.55 -6.47 -3.92
N GLU A 74 14.03 -5.28 -4.22
CA GLU A 74 12.61 -4.94 -4.10
C GLU A 74 11.69 -5.83 -4.96
N LYS A 75 12.22 -6.50 -5.99
CA LYS A 75 11.47 -7.49 -6.79
C LYS A 75 10.97 -8.68 -5.98
N ASP A 76 11.55 -8.92 -4.81
CA ASP A 76 11.09 -9.96 -3.89
C ASP A 76 9.68 -9.70 -3.36
N TRP A 77 9.33 -8.44 -3.10
CA TRP A 77 8.06 -8.09 -2.45
C TRP A 77 6.81 -8.38 -3.30
N PRO A 78 6.76 -8.02 -4.61
CA PRO A 78 5.64 -8.42 -5.45
C PRO A 78 5.60 -9.95 -5.67
N VAL A 79 6.74 -10.63 -5.76
CA VAL A 79 6.80 -12.11 -5.84
C VAL A 79 6.21 -12.74 -4.59
N MET A 80 6.56 -12.23 -3.41
CA MET A 80 6.06 -12.70 -2.12
C MET A 80 4.53 -12.51 -2.00
N ARG A 81 4.01 -11.32 -2.37
CA ARG A 81 2.55 -11.07 -2.41
C ARG A 81 1.84 -11.98 -3.40
N GLN A 82 2.42 -12.18 -4.58
CA GLN A 82 1.85 -13.06 -5.60
C GLN A 82 1.78 -14.51 -5.12
N ALA A 83 2.84 -15.03 -4.49
CA ALA A 83 2.85 -16.37 -3.92
C ALA A 83 1.80 -16.52 -2.80
N ALA A 84 1.64 -15.53 -1.93
CA ALA A 84 0.61 -15.55 -0.89
C ALA A 84 -0.81 -15.66 -1.46
N LEU A 85 -1.12 -14.87 -2.50
CA LEU A 85 -2.40 -14.93 -3.19
C LEU A 85 -2.59 -16.25 -3.96
N ALA A 86 -1.54 -16.75 -4.62
CA ALA A 86 -1.58 -18.03 -5.32
C ALA A 86 -1.86 -19.19 -4.36
N TRP A 87 -1.25 -19.17 -3.17
CA TRP A 87 -1.57 -20.11 -2.10
C TRP A 87 -3.03 -19.99 -1.64
N ARG A 88 -3.54 -18.78 -1.41
CA ARG A 88 -4.95 -18.58 -1.02
C ARG A 88 -5.95 -19.06 -2.07
N LEU A 89 -5.60 -18.96 -3.36
CA LEU A 89 -6.42 -19.43 -4.48
C LEU A 89 -6.42 -20.96 -4.64
N SER A 90 -5.27 -21.59 -4.47
CA SER A 90 -5.05 -22.98 -4.88
C SER A 90 -4.89 -23.97 -3.72
N GLY A 91 -4.49 -23.50 -2.54
CA GLY A 91 -4.04 -24.33 -1.43
C GLY A 91 -2.70 -25.02 -1.66
N ASP A 92 -1.99 -24.75 -2.77
CA ASP A 92 -0.74 -25.46 -3.10
C ASP A 92 0.38 -25.09 -2.11
N PRO A 93 0.91 -26.05 -1.34
CA PRO A 93 1.88 -25.79 -0.28
C PRO A 93 3.23 -25.25 -0.79
N ARG A 94 3.53 -25.37 -2.09
CA ARG A 94 4.75 -24.82 -2.69
C ARG A 94 4.79 -23.29 -2.60
N TYR A 95 3.66 -22.63 -2.83
CA TYR A 95 3.57 -21.18 -2.70
C TYR A 95 3.68 -20.72 -1.24
N LEU A 96 3.05 -21.43 -0.30
CA LEU A 96 3.20 -21.13 1.13
C LEU A 96 4.66 -21.27 1.58
N LYS A 97 5.36 -22.31 1.12
CA LYS A 97 6.79 -22.49 1.37
C LYS A 97 7.62 -21.34 0.80
N GLN A 98 7.28 -20.84 -0.39
CA GLN A 98 7.95 -19.68 -0.97
C GLN A 98 7.74 -18.43 -0.11
N VAL A 99 6.49 -18.14 0.30
CA VAL A 99 6.20 -17.01 1.21
C VAL A 99 6.99 -17.12 2.50
N ASP A 100 7.01 -18.30 3.13
CA ASP A 100 7.73 -18.55 4.37
C ASP A 100 9.24 -18.30 4.23
N ASN A 101 9.85 -18.80 3.15
CA ASN A 101 11.28 -18.57 2.88
C ASN A 101 11.61 -17.09 2.66
N TYR A 102 10.80 -16.38 1.88
CA TYR A 102 10.99 -14.96 1.59
C TYR A 102 10.81 -14.11 2.84
N LEU A 103 9.75 -14.35 3.61
CA LEU A 103 9.49 -13.64 4.87
C LEU A 103 10.60 -13.88 5.89
N ALA A 104 11.11 -15.11 6.01
CA ALA A 104 12.22 -15.44 6.91
C ALA A 104 13.50 -14.69 6.51
N ALA A 105 13.85 -14.69 5.21
CA ALA A 105 15.05 -14.04 4.71
C ALA A 105 15.02 -12.51 4.92
N TRP A 106 13.90 -11.87 4.61
CA TRP A 106 13.74 -10.42 4.83
C TRP A 106 13.68 -10.05 6.31
N ALA A 107 12.98 -10.82 7.15
CA ALA A 107 12.90 -10.55 8.58
C ALA A 107 14.22 -10.74 9.33
N ASP A 108 15.15 -11.54 8.80
CA ASP A 108 16.48 -11.76 9.35
C ASP A 108 17.46 -10.62 9.00
N VAL A 109 17.35 -10.07 7.78
CA VAL A 109 18.37 -9.15 7.22
C VAL A 109 17.96 -7.68 7.29
N TYR A 110 16.69 -7.38 6.97
CA TYR A 110 16.27 -6.01 6.69
C TYR A 110 16.10 -5.15 7.94
N GLN A 111 16.54 -3.89 7.85
CA GLN A 111 16.45 -2.89 8.91
C GLN A 111 15.73 -1.66 8.37
N PRO A 112 14.59 -1.25 8.98
CA PRO A 112 13.90 -0.04 8.57
C PRO A 112 14.77 1.22 8.73
N ASP A 113 14.96 1.93 7.63
CA ASP A 113 15.61 3.24 7.54
C ASP A 113 14.63 4.38 7.81
N PHE A 114 13.33 4.08 7.74
CA PHE A 114 12.22 5.03 7.89
C PHE A 114 12.20 6.12 6.80
N ASN A 115 12.70 5.77 5.61
CA ASN A 115 12.47 6.52 4.38
C ASN A 115 11.20 5.97 3.69
N PRO A 116 10.06 6.68 3.75
CA PRO A 116 8.79 6.14 3.24
C PRO A 116 8.77 5.93 1.73
N ILE A 117 9.69 6.54 0.98
CA ILE A 117 9.77 6.37 -0.46
C ILE A 117 10.53 5.07 -0.79
N ASP A 118 11.67 4.83 -0.13
CA ASP A 118 12.41 3.57 -0.25
C ASP A 118 11.59 2.38 0.26
N GLU A 119 10.78 2.61 1.28
CA GLU A 119 10.05 1.56 1.99
C GLU A 119 8.61 1.38 1.54
N THR A 120 8.13 2.22 0.61
CA THR A 120 6.71 2.26 0.26
C THR A 120 6.16 0.89 -0.13
N ASN A 121 6.92 0.11 -0.90
CA ASN A 121 6.48 -1.18 -1.44
C ASN A 121 6.54 -2.33 -0.42
N LEU A 122 7.01 -2.09 0.82
CA LEU A 122 6.92 -3.07 1.92
C LEU A 122 5.48 -3.43 2.27
N ASP A 123 4.48 -2.66 1.82
CA ASP A 123 3.08 -3.07 1.92
C ASP A 123 2.83 -4.44 1.26
N MET A 124 3.59 -4.80 0.22
CA MET A 124 3.45 -6.11 -0.43
C MET A 124 3.96 -7.26 0.45
N LEU A 125 5.06 -7.05 1.19
CA LEU A 125 5.53 -7.98 2.22
C LEU A 125 4.51 -8.12 3.36
N ILE A 126 3.97 -6.99 3.83
CA ILE A 126 2.97 -6.94 4.90
C ILE A 126 1.69 -7.68 4.47
N ASN A 127 1.26 -7.50 3.22
CA ASN A 127 0.13 -8.21 2.63
C ASN A 127 0.39 -9.72 2.59
N ALA A 128 1.59 -10.16 2.17
CA ALA A 128 1.95 -11.57 2.14
C ALA A 128 1.91 -12.20 3.54
N TYR A 129 2.43 -11.51 4.55
CA TYR A 129 2.30 -11.91 5.96
C TYR A 129 0.84 -12.01 6.38
N ALA A 130 0.04 -10.96 6.17
CA ALA A 130 -1.35 -10.92 6.59
C ALA A 130 -2.20 -12.05 5.98
N LEU A 131 -1.91 -12.43 4.74
CA LEU A 131 -2.62 -13.50 4.04
C LEU A 131 -2.26 -14.90 4.53
N THR A 132 -1.06 -15.10 5.08
CA THR A 132 -0.46 -16.42 5.36
C THR A 132 -0.12 -16.67 6.83
N ALA A 133 -0.17 -15.66 7.70
CA ALA A 133 0.37 -15.69 9.07
C ALA A 133 -0.01 -16.93 9.88
N ASP A 134 -1.27 -17.39 9.79
CA ASP A 134 -1.77 -18.54 10.55
C ASP A 134 -1.20 -19.90 10.08
N HIS A 135 -0.49 -19.95 8.94
CA HIS A 135 0.04 -21.16 8.32
C HIS A 135 1.57 -21.15 8.14
N LEU A 136 2.24 -20.06 8.53
CA LEU A 136 3.70 -19.96 8.52
C LEU A 136 4.32 -20.81 9.63
N ARG A 137 5.62 -21.12 9.48
CA ARG A 137 6.43 -21.59 10.62
C ARG A 137 6.40 -20.54 11.72
N LEU A 138 6.31 -21.00 12.98
CA LEU A 138 6.20 -20.10 14.14
C LEU A 138 7.35 -19.07 14.19
N GLU A 139 8.57 -19.49 13.91
CA GLU A 139 9.75 -18.62 13.87
C GLU A 139 9.62 -17.52 12.80
N THR A 140 9.28 -17.89 11.57
CA THR A 140 9.03 -16.95 10.47
C THR A 140 7.92 -15.98 10.84
N ARG A 141 6.79 -16.49 11.34
CA ARG A 141 5.64 -15.67 11.73
C ARG A 141 6.02 -14.63 12.79
N ASP A 142 6.76 -15.04 13.81
CA ASP A 142 7.12 -14.17 14.92
C ASP A 142 8.20 -13.16 14.51
N ALA A 143 9.15 -13.55 13.64
CA ALA A 143 10.14 -12.64 13.07
C ALA A 143 9.50 -11.58 12.16
N SER A 144 8.63 -11.98 11.24
CA SER A 144 7.89 -11.04 10.40
C SER A 144 6.99 -10.12 11.22
N ARG A 145 6.30 -10.64 12.25
CA ARG A 145 5.50 -9.82 13.17
C ARG A 145 6.35 -8.73 13.82
N ARG A 146 7.55 -9.05 14.29
CA ARG A 146 8.49 -8.07 14.87
C ARG A 146 8.93 -7.02 13.86
N LEU A 147 9.32 -7.43 12.65
CA LEU A 147 9.70 -6.49 11.59
C LEU A 147 8.57 -5.51 11.28
N ILE A 148 7.35 -6.02 11.06
CA ILE A 148 6.16 -5.20 10.73
C ILE A 148 5.81 -4.26 11.90
N SER A 149 5.90 -4.74 13.14
CA SER A 149 5.66 -3.91 14.32
C SER A 149 6.71 -2.82 14.48
N ASN A 150 7.98 -3.12 14.22
CA ASN A 150 9.08 -2.15 14.27
C ASN A 150 8.89 -1.06 13.20
N LEU A 151 8.48 -1.44 11.99
CA LEU A 151 8.19 -0.52 10.90
C LEU A 151 7.07 0.47 11.29
N GLY A 152 5.90 -0.06 11.69
CA GLY A 152 4.74 0.77 12.06
C GLY A 152 5.02 1.70 13.23
N ASN A 153 5.52 1.16 14.35
CA ASN A 153 5.84 1.96 15.54
C ASN A 153 6.95 2.98 15.29
N GLY A 154 7.97 2.60 14.50
CA GLY A 154 9.06 3.51 14.19
C GLY A 154 8.59 4.69 13.32
N TYR A 155 7.71 4.46 12.34
CA TYR A 155 7.10 5.58 11.60
C TYR A 155 6.26 6.51 12.47
N ILE A 156 5.45 5.96 13.38
CA ILE A 156 4.71 6.76 14.37
C ILE A 156 5.69 7.64 15.16
N ALA A 157 6.74 7.04 15.74
CA ALA A 157 7.73 7.78 16.52
C ALA A 157 8.44 8.88 15.71
N ARG A 158 8.72 8.65 14.41
CA ARG A 158 9.30 9.66 13.52
C ARG A 158 8.34 10.83 13.26
N ILE A 159 7.04 10.54 13.08
CA ILE A 159 6.03 11.58 12.86
C ILE A 159 5.80 12.40 14.14
N GLU A 160 5.83 11.77 15.31
CA GLU A 160 5.68 12.47 16.61
C GLU A 160 6.80 13.48 16.88
N GLN A 161 7.97 13.31 16.25
CA GLN A 161 9.09 14.26 16.31
C GLN A 161 8.88 15.51 15.44
N PHE A 162 7.81 15.58 14.64
CA PHE A 162 7.51 16.77 13.86
C PHE A 162 7.02 17.89 14.79
N HIS A 163 7.75 19.01 14.80
CA HIS A 163 7.47 20.17 15.62
C HIS A 163 7.32 21.43 14.78
N GLY A 164 6.42 22.33 15.19
CA GLY A 164 6.14 23.58 14.49
C GLY A 164 5.25 23.42 13.26
N PRO A 165 5.16 24.46 12.40
CA PRO A 165 4.38 24.40 11.16
C PRO A 165 4.94 23.32 10.23
N ARG A 166 4.09 22.38 9.85
CA ARG A 166 4.44 21.27 8.95
C ARG A 166 4.56 21.79 7.52
N LYS A 167 5.54 21.26 6.79
CA LYS A 167 5.83 21.63 5.40
C LYS A 167 6.59 20.53 4.67
N GLY A 168 6.57 20.58 3.33
CA GLY A 168 7.36 19.68 2.48
C GLY A 168 7.04 18.21 2.76
N THR A 169 8.06 17.42 3.12
CA THR A 169 7.91 15.97 3.36
C THR A 169 7.06 15.60 4.57
N GLN A 170 6.64 16.57 5.38
CA GLN A 170 5.70 16.36 6.49
C GLN A 170 4.23 16.48 6.07
N THR A 171 3.95 16.95 4.85
CA THR A 171 2.59 17.20 4.34
C THR A 171 2.34 16.63 2.95
N ASN A 172 3.37 16.44 2.13
CA ASN A 172 3.23 15.89 0.77
C ASN A 172 3.17 14.35 0.76
N ASN A 173 3.33 13.73 -0.42
CA ASN A 173 3.29 12.27 -0.63
C ASN A 173 4.14 11.47 0.35
N TRP A 174 5.27 12.01 0.85
CA TRP A 174 6.07 11.32 1.86
C TRP A 174 5.25 10.99 3.10
N GLN A 175 4.45 11.95 3.57
CA GLN A 175 3.59 11.73 4.72
C GLN A 175 2.41 10.80 4.38
N SER A 176 1.86 10.90 3.17
CA SER A 176 0.86 9.95 2.66
C SER A 176 1.39 8.50 2.69
N HIS A 177 2.63 8.27 2.29
CA HIS A 177 3.30 6.96 2.36
C HIS A 177 3.58 6.49 3.79
N ARG A 178 4.01 7.39 4.71
CA ARG A 178 4.15 7.01 6.13
C ARG A 178 2.81 6.57 6.73
N VAL A 179 1.74 7.33 6.47
CA VAL A 179 0.37 6.99 6.91
C VAL A 179 -0.04 5.61 6.37
N LYS A 180 0.23 5.33 5.09
CA LYS A 180 0.00 3.99 4.52
C LYS A 180 0.73 2.93 5.32
N LEU A 181 2.05 3.04 5.47
CA LEU A 181 2.89 1.99 6.09
C LEU A 181 2.45 1.71 7.53
N VAL A 182 2.12 2.74 8.32
CA VAL A 182 1.53 2.56 9.65
C VAL A 182 0.20 1.83 9.58
N THR A 183 -0.70 2.24 8.68
CA THR A 183 -2.05 1.67 8.58
C THR A 183 -2.02 0.19 8.15
N VAL A 184 -1.24 -0.15 7.11
CA VAL A 184 -1.15 -1.54 6.63
C VAL A 184 -0.47 -2.44 7.67
N ALA A 185 0.54 -1.93 8.38
CA ALA A 185 1.16 -2.65 9.50
C ALA A 185 0.15 -2.92 10.61
N ALA A 186 -0.57 -1.89 11.06
CA ALA A 186 -1.59 -2.01 12.10
C ALA A 186 -2.69 -3.01 11.73
N ALA A 187 -3.20 -2.92 10.49
CA ALA A 187 -4.23 -3.80 9.97
C ALA A 187 -3.76 -5.26 9.87
N ALA A 188 -2.53 -5.51 9.40
CA ALA A 188 -1.97 -6.85 9.27
C ALA A 188 -1.69 -7.50 10.64
N LEU A 189 -1.33 -6.70 11.64
CA LEU A 189 -1.07 -7.16 13.00
C LEU A 189 -2.33 -7.28 13.87
N GLY A 190 -3.44 -6.72 13.41
CA GLY A 190 -4.66 -6.52 14.19
C GLY A 190 -4.46 -5.62 15.41
N ASP A 191 -3.52 -4.68 15.33
CA ASP A 191 -3.17 -3.78 16.41
C ASP A 191 -4.15 -2.59 16.42
N LYS A 192 -5.15 -2.66 17.31
CA LYS A 192 -6.18 -1.62 17.44
C LYS A 192 -5.63 -0.28 17.91
N ALA A 193 -4.59 -0.28 18.74
CA ALA A 193 -4.01 0.97 19.23
C ALA A 193 -3.24 1.67 18.10
N MET A 194 -2.46 0.91 17.33
CA MET A 194 -1.77 1.43 16.15
C MET A 194 -2.76 1.87 15.06
N LEU A 195 -3.89 1.17 14.89
CA LEU A 195 -4.95 1.58 13.95
C LEU A 195 -5.60 2.91 14.34
N GLU A 196 -5.86 3.14 15.62
CA GLU A 196 -6.39 4.43 16.09
C GLU A 196 -5.39 5.57 15.83
N GLN A 197 -4.09 5.33 16.09
CA GLN A 197 -3.05 6.29 15.76
C GLN A 197 -2.99 6.54 14.25
N ALA A 198 -3.04 5.49 13.43
CA ALA A 198 -3.08 5.58 11.98
C ALA A 198 -4.26 6.43 11.49
N HIS A 199 -5.43 6.28 12.10
CA HIS A 199 -6.61 7.08 11.79
C HIS A 199 -6.41 8.57 12.09
N GLN A 200 -5.81 8.92 13.23
CA GLN A 200 -5.50 10.33 13.54
C GLN A 200 -4.43 10.90 12.60
N LEU A 201 -3.41 10.11 12.27
CA LEU A 201 -2.39 10.49 11.29
C LEU A 201 -2.99 10.71 9.90
N PHE A 202 -3.91 9.84 9.47
CA PHE A 202 -4.64 9.98 8.21
C PHE A 202 -5.49 11.24 8.18
N LYS A 203 -6.29 11.50 9.22
CA LYS A 203 -7.08 12.73 9.35
C LYS A 203 -6.21 13.97 9.24
N GLN A 204 -5.09 13.97 9.95
CA GLN A 204 -4.21 15.12 9.93
C GLN A 204 -3.54 15.29 8.56
N GLN A 205 -3.18 14.19 7.90
CA GLN A 205 -2.64 14.24 6.54
C GLN A 205 -3.65 14.81 5.54
N ILE A 206 -4.92 14.41 5.59
CA ILE A 206 -5.95 15.03 4.74
C ILE A 206 -6.06 16.54 5.00
N ALA A 207 -5.96 16.96 6.27
CA ALA A 207 -6.06 18.38 6.64
C ALA A 207 -4.88 19.23 6.16
N ASP A 208 -3.68 18.64 6.14
CA ASP A 208 -2.43 19.32 5.81
C ASP A 208 -2.12 19.28 4.30
N ASN A 209 -2.63 18.26 3.59
CA ASN A 209 -2.23 17.96 2.21
C ASN A 209 -3.26 18.33 1.14
N VAL A 210 -4.55 18.15 1.42
CA VAL A 210 -5.61 18.43 0.45
C VAL A 210 -6.02 19.89 0.55
N LEU A 211 -5.87 20.61 -0.55
CA LEU A 211 -6.07 22.04 -0.64
C LEU A 211 -7.55 22.40 -0.84
N PRO A 212 -7.94 23.68 -0.63
CA PRO A 212 -9.35 24.09 -0.72
C PRO A 212 -10.02 23.81 -2.08
N ASP A 213 -9.24 23.72 -3.16
CA ASP A 213 -9.75 23.41 -4.50
C ASP A 213 -9.84 21.90 -4.78
N GLY A 214 -9.35 21.06 -3.87
CA GLY A 214 -9.27 19.60 -4.01
C GLY A 214 -7.93 19.10 -4.57
N SER A 215 -7.04 19.97 -5.05
CA SER A 215 -5.68 19.54 -5.41
C SER A 215 -4.87 19.16 -4.17
N VAL A 216 -3.72 18.53 -4.37
CA VAL A 216 -2.79 18.17 -3.28
C VAL A 216 -1.53 19.04 -3.34
N THR A 217 -0.85 19.20 -2.20
CA THR A 217 0.36 20.02 -2.09
C THR A 217 1.43 19.69 -3.15
N ASP A 218 1.61 18.41 -3.46
CA ASP A 218 2.54 17.97 -4.51
C ASP A 218 2.24 18.56 -5.90
N PHE A 219 0.98 18.78 -6.26
CA PHE A 219 0.63 19.39 -7.54
C PHE A 219 1.10 20.85 -7.61
N GLN A 220 0.98 21.60 -6.51
CA GLN A 220 1.43 22.99 -6.45
C GLN A 220 2.95 23.12 -6.52
N ASP A 221 3.67 22.18 -5.89
CA ASP A 221 5.14 22.23 -5.84
C ASP A 221 5.78 21.70 -7.13
N ARG A 222 5.19 20.67 -7.73
CA ARG A 222 5.82 19.90 -8.81
C ARG A 222 5.17 20.08 -10.18
N ASP A 223 3.96 20.64 -10.23
CA ASP A 223 3.20 20.79 -11.47
C ASP A 223 3.05 19.45 -12.23
N ALA A 224 2.69 18.40 -11.49
CA ALA A 224 2.75 17.02 -11.98
C ALA A 224 1.60 16.16 -11.45
N LEU A 225 0.72 15.67 -12.32
CA LEU A 225 -0.32 14.70 -11.96
C LEU A 225 0.28 13.33 -11.61
N HIS A 226 1.49 13.02 -12.07
CA HIS A 226 2.24 11.88 -11.57
C HIS A 226 2.32 11.88 -10.04
N TYR A 227 2.65 13.03 -9.46
CA TYR A 227 2.76 13.17 -8.01
C TYR A 227 1.42 13.31 -7.29
N VAL A 228 0.35 13.71 -7.99
CA VAL A 228 -1.02 13.59 -7.45
C VAL A 228 -1.40 12.12 -7.26
N VAL A 229 -1.12 11.26 -8.25
CA VAL A 229 -1.35 9.82 -8.12
C VAL A 229 -0.48 9.23 -7.02
N TYR A 230 0.81 9.59 -7.01
CA TYR A 230 1.78 9.10 -6.02
C TYR A 230 1.43 9.53 -4.58
N ASP A 231 0.77 10.67 -4.41
CA ASP A 231 0.25 11.13 -3.13
C ASP A 231 -1.06 10.44 -2.70
N LEU A 232 -2.02 10.29 -3.62
CA LEU A 232 -3.36 9.80 -3.29
C LEU A 232 -3.44 8.27 -3.16
N GLU A 233 -2.65 7.52 -3.94
CA GLU A 233 -2.66 6.05 -3.89
C GLU A 233 -2.35 5.47 -2.51
N PRO A 234 -1.30 5.91 -1.79
CA PRO A 234 -1.05 5.41 -0.45
C PRO A 234 -2.19 5.72 0.54
N LEU A 235 -2.90 6.85 0.39
CA LEU A 235 -4.06 7.17 1.23
C LEU A 235 -5.26 6.27 0.93
N VAL A 236 -5.51 5.96 -0.35
CA VAL A 236 -6.53 4.96 -0.74
C VAL A 236 -6.16 3.57 -0.21
N GLN A 237 -4.89 3.17 -0.29
CA GLN A 237 -4.40 1.91 0.28
C GLN A 237 -4.58 1.85 1.81
N ALA A 238 -4.31 2.96 2.52
CA ALA A 238 -4.55 3.07 3.95
C ALA A 238 -6.04 2.89 4.30
N ALA A 239 -6.93 3.61 3.61
CA ALA A 239 -8.37 3.49 3.80
C ALA A 239 -8.89 2.07 3.53
N LEU A 240 -8.33 1.38 2.52
CA LEU A 240 -8.66 -0.02 2.24
C LEU A 240 -8.22 -0.97 3.35
N ALA A 241 -7.00 -0.81 3.85
CA ALA A 241 -6.48 -1.62 4.94
C ALA A 241 -7.28 -1.43 6.24
N ALA A 242 -7.76 -0.21 6.50
CA ALA A 242 -8.58 0.11 7.67
C ALA A 242 -10.05 -0.35 7.55
N LYS A 243 -10.57 -0.57 6.33
CA LYS A 243 -11.99 -0.89 6.05
C LYS A 243 -12.61 -1.97 6.96
N PRO A 244 -11.96 -3.10 7.28
CA PRO A 244 -12.53 -4.12 8.20
C PRO A 244 -12.76 -3.64 9.62
N TYR A 245 -12.00 -2.62 10.03
CA TYR A 245 -12.04 -2.04 11.36
C TYR A 245 -13.05 -0.90 11.45
N GLY A 246 -13.70 -0.55 10.33
CA GLY A 246 -14.76 0.42 10.24
C GLY A 246 -14.28 1.85 9.98
N GLY A 247 -15.25 2.76 9.91
CA GLY A 247 -15.03 4.15 9.52
C GLY A 247 -15.08 4.36 8.01
N ASP A 248 -15.46 5.57 7.60
CA ASP A 248 -15.46 6.00 6.21
C ASP A 248 -14.30 6.97 5.99
N TRP A 249 -13.10 6.42 5.82
CA TRP A 249 -11.88 7.22 5.65
C TRP A 249 -11.88 7.97 4.32
N LEU A 250 -12.59 7.46 3.30
CA LEU A 250 -12.72 8.10 2.00
C LEU A 250 -13.45 9.45 2.12
N ASN A 251 -14.60 9.48 2.82
CA ASN A 251 -15.44 10.67 2.94
C ASN A 251 -15.22 11.46 4.23
N LEU A 252 -14.28 11.04 5.08
CA LEU A 252 -13.91 11.73 6.30
C LEU A 252 -13.49 13.18 5.99
N LYS A 253 -14.22 14.14 6.57
CA LYS A 253 -13.97 15.56 6.37
C LYS A 253 -13.10 16.15 7.47
N THR A 254 -12.13 16.94 7.06
CA THR A 254 -11.27 17.73 7.95
C THR A 254 -10.92 19.04 7.25
N ASN A 255 -11.14 20.18 7.91
CA ASN A 255 -10.99 21.52 7.32
C ASN A 255 -11.68 21.71 5.95
N GLY A 256 -12.80 21.00 5.70
CA GLY A 256 -13.52 21.04 4.43
C GLY A 256 -12.98 20.13 3.33
N ALA A 257 -11.80 19.53 3.53
CA ALA A 257 -11.19 18.58 2.63
C ALA A 257 -11.53 17.11 2.98
N SER A 258 -11.42 16.23 1.99
CA SER A 258 -11.52 14.77 2.13
C SER A 258 -10.70 14.06 1.03
N LEU A 259 -10.37 12.79 1.24
CA LEU A 259 -9.73 11.96 0.21
C LEU A 259 -10.62 11.87 -1.04
N ALA A 260 -11.93 11.71 -0.84
CA ALA A 260 -12.93 11.76 -1.90
C ALA A 260 -12.85 13.04 -2.76
N ALA A 261 -12.71 14.21 -2.12
CA ALA A 261 -12.63 15.48 -2.84
C ALA A 261 -11.36 15.56 -3.72
N ALA A 262 -10.23 15.03 -3.23
CA ALA A 262 -8.99 15.01 -3.99
C ALA A 262 -9.02 14.03 -5.18
N LEU A 263 -9.63 12.86 -4.98
CA LEU A 263 -9.90 11.93 -6.08
C LEU A 263 -10.83 12.56 -7.13
N ASP A 264 -11.90 13.23 -6.69
CA ASP A 264 -12.87 13.89 -7.58
C ASP A 264 -12.22 15.03 -8.37
N TRP A 265 -11.23 15.73 -7.80
CA TRP A 265 -10.43 16.73 -8.50
C TRP A 265 -9.58 16.11 -9.63
N LEU A 266 -9.05 14.90 -9.45
CA LEU A 266 -8.23 14.20 -10.46
C LEU A 266 -9.06 13.60 -11.60
N VAL A 267 -10.34 13.25 -11.35
CA VAL A 267 -11.20 12.54 -12.32
C VAL A 267 -11.24 13.18 -13.72
N PRO A 268 -11.40 14.52 -13.89
CA PRO A 268 -11.43 15.13 -15.22
C PRO A 268 -10.13 14.92 -16.02
N TYR A 269 -8.99 14.77 -15.37
CA TYR A 269 -7.75 14.42 -16.07
C TYR A 269 -7.74 12.94 -16.42
N ALA A 270 -8.10 12.09 -15.47
CA ALA A 270 -8.09 10.63 -15.62
C ALA A 270 -9.04 10.13 -16.73
N ASN A 271 -10.21 10.76 -16.87
CA ASN A 271 -11.19 10.41 -17.91
C ASN A 271 -10.93 11.13 -19.26
N GLY A 272 -9.90 11.97 -19.36
CA GLY A 272 -9.52 12.70 -20.57
C GLY A 272 -10.31 13.98 -20.87
N GLN A 273 -11.15 14.46 -19.95
CA GLN A 273 -11.82 15.76 -20.06
C GLN A 273 -10.84 16.94 -19.94
N ARG A 274 -9.70 16.73 -19.27
CA ARG A 274 -8.59 17.66 -19.14
C ARG A 274 -7.27 16.96 -19.48
N SER A 275 -6.31 17.72 -19.98
CA SER A 275 -4.93 17.28 -20.17
C SER A 275 -3.98 18.12 -19.33
N HIS A 276 -2.79 17.58 -19.07
CA HIS A 276 -1.74 18.26 -18.32
C HIS A 276 -0.37 17.99 -18.96
N GLN A 277 0.49 19.00 -18.99
CA GLN A 277 1.90 18.84 -19.34
C GLN A 277 2.69 18.74 -18.04
N GLU A 278 3.31 17.60 -17.80
CA GLU A 278 4.01 17.32 -16.55
C GLU A 278 5.28 18.19 -16.40
N PHE A 279 5.49 18.68 -15.18
CA PHE A 279 6.70 19.36 -14.69
C PHE A 279 7.06 20.69 -15.38
N VAL A 280 6.13 21.31 -16.14
CA VAL A 280 6.41 22.58 -16.84
C VAL A 280 6.78 23.70 -15.87
N HIS A 281 6.14 23.73 -14.71
CA HIS A 281 6.34 24.73 -13.67
C HIS A 281 6.88 24.15 -12.36
N THR A 282 7.58 23.00 -12.40
CA THR A 282 8.13 22.39 -11.18
C THR A 282 9.10 23.32 -10.44
N HIS A 283 8.91 23.45 -9.13
CA HIS A 283 9.83 24.15 -8.23
C HIS A 283 10.89 23.21 -7.63
N VAL A 284 10.75 21.89 -7.81
CA VAL A 284 11.64 20.90 -7.20
C VAL A 284 12.86 20.67 -8.10
N GLN A 285 14.05 20.95 -7.57
CA GLN A 285 15.29 20.81 -8.33
C GLN A 285 15.52 19.39 -8.85
N PHE A 286 15.25 18.38 -8.04
CA PHE A 286 15.45 16.99 -8.44
C PHE A 286 14.56 16.55 -9.62
N ASP A 287 13.38 17.16 -9.80
CA ASP A 287 12.54 16.90 -10.98
C ASP A 287 13.23 17.41 -12.26
N LYS A 288 13.88 18.58 -12.16
CA LYS A 288 14.67 19.17 -13.25
C LYS A 288 15.91 18.35 -13.55
N ASP A 289 16.56 17.81 -12.53
CA ASP A 289 17.75 16.96 -12.69
C ASP A 289 17.39 15.66 -13.43
N ARG A 290 16.26 15.03 -13.07
CA ARG A 290 15.74 13.83 -13.74
C ARG A 290 15.35 14.10 -15.19
N ALA A 291 14.68 15.22 -15.45
CA ALA A 291 14.41 15.66 -16.82
C ALA A 291 15.71 15.91 -17.61
N GLY A 292 16.72 16.51 -16.98
CA GLY A 292 18.02 16.83 -17.58
C GLY A 292 18.83 15.61 -18.03
N VAL A 293 18.69 14.48 -17.34
CA VAL A 293 19.30 13.19 -17.75
C VAL A 293 18.40 12.35 -18.66
N GLY A 294 17.21 12.87 -19.03
CA GLY A 294 16.26 12.17 -19.88
C GLY A 294 15.55 10.99 -19.21
N GLU A 295 15.40 11.01 -17.88
CA GLU A 295 14.64 9.98 -17.18
C GLU A 295 13.17 10.00 -17.63
N ALA A 296 12.65 8.83 -17.99
CA ALA A 296 11.30 8.70 -18.51
C ALA A 296 10.27 9.12 -17.45
N GLY A 297 9.26 9.87 -17.89
CA GLY A 297 8.16 10.33 -17.02
C GLY A 297 8.33 11.72 -16.43
N TYR A 298 9.49 12.40 -16.61
CA TYR A 298 9.74 13.76 -16.09
C TYR A 298 9.50 14.89 -17.09
N SER A 299 8.71 14.64 -18.13
CA SER A 299 8.28 15.65 -19.10
C SER A 299 7.13 15.14 -19.97
N GLY A 300 6.51 16.06 -20.72
CA GLY A 300 5.51 15.75 -21.73
C GLY A 300 4.09 15.61 -21.17
N THR A 301 3.17 15.11 -22.00
CA THR A 301 1.76 15.02 -21.60
C THR A 301 1.55 13.87 -20.63
N TRP A 302 0.87 14.15 -19.51
CA TRP A 302 0.48 13.12 -18.55
C TRP A 302 -0.31 12.01 -19.22
N GLN A 303 -0.03 10.76 -18.84
CA GLN A 303 -0.72 9.59 -19.39
C GLN A 303 -1.78 9.12 -18.39
N PRO A 304 -3.10 9.28 -18.69
CA PRO A 304 -4.15 8.95 -17.73
C PRO A 304 -4.09 7.51 -17.21
N LYS A 305 -3.70 6.56 -18.06
CA LYS A 305 -3.53 5.14 -17.72
C LYS A 305 -2.59 4.90 -16.53
N SER A 306 -1.68 5.83 -16.22
CA SER A 306 -0.83 5.74 -15.03
C SER A 306 -1.61 5.80 -13.70
N SER A 307 -2.86 6.31 -13.72
CA SER A 307 -3.76 6.33 -12.55
C SER A 307 -4.69 5.12 -12.44
N ALA A 308 -4.55 4.11 -13.30
CA ALA A 308 -5.46 2.95 -13.32
C ALA A 308 -5.51 2.22 -11.97
N THR A 309 -4.36 1.94 -11.35
CA THR A 309 -4.26 1.28 -10.05
C THR A 309 -5.02 2.07 -8.97
N LEU A 310 -4.73 3.36 -8.84
CA LEU A 310 -5.43 4.27 -7.93
C LEU A 310 -6.95 4.17 -8.05
N PHE A 311 -7.50 4.31 -9.27
CA PHE A 311 -8.96 4.29 -9.43
C PHE A 311 -9.57 2.90 -9.25
N TRP A 312 -8.86 1.82 -9.59
CA TRP A 312 -9.30 0.46 -9.28
C TRP A 312 -9.36 0.19 -7.77
N LEU A 313 -8.41 0.74 -7.01
CA LEU A 313 -8.42 0.71 -5.54
C LEU A 313 -9.53 1.59 -4.97
N ALA A 314 -9.70 2.81 -5.47
CA ALA A 314 -10.76 3.72 -5.03
C ALA A 314 -12.16 3.13 -5.28
N ALA A 315 -12.34 2.40 -6.39
CA ALA A 315 -13.58 1.69 -6.69
C ALA A 315 -13.97 0.61 -5.65
N GLN A 316 -13.01 0.13 -4.86
CA GLN A 316 -13.28 -0.79 -3.73
C GLN A 316 -13.81 -0.07 -2.50
N LEU A 317 -13.56 1.24 -2.38
CA LEU A 317 -14.09 2.08 -1.32
C LEU A 317 -15.45 2.65 -1.74
N ASP A 318 -15.58 3.10 -2.99
CA ASP A 318 -16.81 3.66 -3.54
C ASP A 318 -16.95 3.35 -5.04
N THR A 319 -18.05 2.68 -5.40
CA THR A 319 -18.35 2.24 -6.77
C THR A 319 -18.45 3.39 -7.78
N ARG A 320 -18.60 4.65 -7.35
CA ARG A 320 -18.64 5.80 -8.27
C ARG A 320 -17.36 5.97 -9.11
N TYR A 321 -16.24 5.44 -8.64
CA TYR A 321 -14.95 5.46 -9.35
C TYR A 321 -14.80 4.35 -10.39
N LEU A 322 -15.68 3.33 -10.38
CA LEU A 322 -15.59 2.17 -11.27
C LEU A 322 -15.63 2.53 -12.77
N PRO A 323 -16.45 3.49 -13.25
CA PRO A 323 -16.45 3.87 -14.66
C PRO A 323 -15.09 4.42 -15.12
N VAL A 324 -14.47 5.28 -14.30
CA VAL A 324 -13.14 5.84 -14.59
C VAL A 324 -12.09 4.73 -14.57
N ALA A 325 -12.12 3.84 -13.57
CA ALA A 325 -11.19 2.71 -13.47
C ALA A 325 -11.23 1.83 -14.73
N LYS A 326 -12.43 1.44 -15.19
CA LYS A 326 -12.64 0.61 -16.40
C LYS A 326 -12.20 1.31 -17.69
N GLN A 327 -12.36 2.64 -17.77
CA GLN A 327 -11.87 3.41 -18.91
C GLN A 327 -10.33 3.41 -18.97
N LEU A 328 -9.67 3.51 -17.82
CA LEU A 328 -8.22 3.53 -17.72
C LEU A 328 -7.59 2.16 -18.02
N ALA A 329 -8.20 1.10 -17.50
CA ALA A 329 -7.84 -0.29 -17.79
C ALA A 329 -9.09 -1.17 -17.66
N GLU A 330 -9.36 -1.99 -18.69
CA GLU A 330 -10.56 -2.85 -18.73
C GLU A 330 -10.69 -3.78 -17.51
N HIS A 331 -9.55 -4.23 -17.00
CA HIS A 331 -9.43 -5.07 -15.81
C HIS A 331 -8.46 -4.46 -14.78
N PRO A 332 -8.66 -4.70 -13.47
CA PRO A 332 -7.70 -4.31 -12.46
C PRO A 332 -6.40 -5.10 -12.59
N ALA A 333 -5.32 -4.59 -11.98
CA ALA A 333 -4.10 -5.37 -11.80
C ALA A 333 -4.41 -6.70 -11.09
N ASP A 334 -3.70 -7.78 -11.45
CA ASP A 334 -4.07 -9.14 -11.05
C ASP A 334 -4.20 -9.32 -9.52
N TRP A 335 -3.35 -8.65 -8.75
CA TRP A 335 -3.39 -8.72 -7.28
C TRP A 335 -4.61 -8.01 -6.68
N ILE A 336 -5.14 -6.98 -7.35
CA ILE A 336 -6.41 -6.35 -6.98
C ILE A 336 -7.55 -7.31 -7.33
N SER A 337 -7.55 -7.84 -8.55
CA SER A 337 -8.57 -8.79 -9.04
C SER A 337 -8.69 -10.05 -8.18
N ALA A 338 -7.59 -10.53 -7.59
CA ALA A 338 -7.61 -11.67 -6.67
C ALA A 338 -8.38 -11.36 -5.38
N CYS A 339 -8.21 -10.16 -4.81
CA CYS A 339 -8.77 -9.82 -3.51
C CYS A 339 -10.08 -9.01 -3.58
N TYR A 340 -10.40 -8.44 -4.73
CA TYR A 340 -11.36 -7.35 -4.82
C TYR A 340 -12.13 -7.38 -6.14
N LEU A 341 -13.44 -7.05 -6.02
CA LEU A 341 -14.53 -7.13 -7.00
C LEU A 341 -15.21 -8.50 -7.12
N LYS A 342 -16.38 -8.59 -6.49
CA LYS A 342 -17.48 -9.48 -6.89
C LYS A 342 -18.46 -8.70 -7.74
#